data_AF-A0A644V7F0-F1
#
_entry.id   AF-A0A644V7F0-F1
#
_cell.length_a   1.000
_cell.length_b   1.000
_cell.length_c   1.000
_cell.angle_alpha   90.00
_cell.angle_beta   90.00
_cell.angle_gamma   90.00
#
_symmetry.space_group_name_H-M   'P 1'
#
loop_
_entity.id
_entity.type
_entity.pdbx_description
1 polymer ?
#
loop_
_entity_poly.entity_id
_entity_poly.type
_entity_poly.pdbx_seq_one_letter_code
_entity_poly.pdbx_strand_id
1 'polypeptide(L)'
;MKKNKKQQPIVIDMTLENNEPMTITKFGSSHGVVKSKSGGVLSFEIQGVSERNEVMNQEYRNIYRNYMSESTGIQMGDYLVPMWGEGHNLYPQEVYNVISDNKLLPELLSKQVQFLFGKGPYLYKEEIVGEGKNQKKTRVPVKDPEIQAWLDSWEDSGYPSVWEYLINIITDYYHVLSCISQYHFNRSRRITAPGKNNSTGTLPVVALTYVGSEKARLGVLRSKVHSGQPIRNEDCEFILVGDWFNPGKRGFEVYPRLRIQNPFLYETAISWVKSKTFTKELYPYNEWFKGLFEWIKGSNLTPKYINSYLRNALNAHVHVVIPGSWYLKMKEILQDLCRQNMVGSSSMPLQAEFQGVKLIDPVTNEPYEYYEGMMDDLINHKLTEITSFLSGEGKNQGKLWATTKWGEDGWEFKEFPGKFKDYLESLISYDKRADQVILAGKGINSSISNVEADGLISKSGSDVFYNFMLYAIALTIPEHYVTKDLNRAIRMNFPRVKEQGIKLGLQIDVPAKQQETTPADRPANNINN
;
A
#
# COMPACT_ATOMS: atom_id res chain seq x y z
N MET A 1 3.19 42.97 6.85
CA MET A 1 4.33 43.08 5.91
C MET A 1 5.64 42.76 6.64
N LYS A 2 6.16 41.53 6.52
CA LYS A 2 7.49 41.16 7.03
C LYS A 2 8.50 41.37 5.89
N LYS A 3 9.55 42.17 6.13
CA LYS A 3 10.64 42.42 5.16
C LYS A 3 11.37 41.11 4.86
N ASN A 4 11.41 40.70 3.59
CA ASN A 4 12.30 39.66 3.09
C ASN A 4 13.76 40.10 3.30
N LYS A 5 14.46 39.51 4.27
CA LYS A 5 15.93 39.58 4.33
C LYS A 5 16.46 38.81 3.12
N LYS A 6 17.09 39.51 2.16
CA LYS A 6 17.87 38.87 1.09
C LYS A 6 18.96 38.02 1.76
N GLN A 7 18.89 36.69 1.61
CA GLN A 7 19.94 35.78 2.05
C GLN A 7 21.22 36.12 1.26
N GLN A 8 22.31 36.42 1.95
CA GLN A 8 23.61 36.59 1.32
C GLN A 8 24.15 35.24 0.82
N PRO A 9 24.83 35.20 -0.33
CA PRO A 9 25.39 33.97 -0.86
C PRO A 9 26.48 33.41 0.06
N ILE A 10 26.49 32.09 0.23
CA ILE A 10 27.51 31.39 1.01
C ILE A 10 28.63 30.97 0.05
N VAL A 11 29.86 31.35 0.37
CA VAL A 11 31.05 31.04 -0.44
C VAL A 11 31.86 29.97 0.28
N ILE A 12 32.18 28.89 -0.42
CA ILE A 12 33.02 27.78 0.08
C ILE A 12 34.16 27.57 -0.91
N ASP A 13 35.38 27.74 -0.44
CA ASP A 13 36.59 27.47 -1.22
C ASP A 13 37.07 26.04 -0.97
N MET A 14 37.34 25.30 -2.05
CA MET A 14 37.87 23.94 -2.00
C MET A 14 38.99 23.75 -3.02
N THR A 15 39.93 22.87 -2.68
CA THR A 15 41.01 22.41 -3.56
C THR A 15 40.81 20.94 -3.89
N LEU A 16 40.75 20.60 -5.17
CA LEU A 16 40.76 19.20 -5.65
C LEU A 16 42.16 18.59 -5.48
N GLU A 17 42.25 17.25 -5.60
CA GLU A 17 43.51 16.49 -5.55
C GLU A 17 44.58 16.98 -6.56
N ASN A 18 44.16 17.68 -7.63
CA ASN A 18 45.03 18.29 -8.63
C ASN A 18 45.46 19.73 -8.31
N ASN A 19 45.26 20.24 -7.09
CA ASN A 19 45.62 21.58 -6.63
C ASN A 19 44.94 22.76 -7.36
N GLU A 20 43.89 22.53 -8.15
CA GLU A 20 43.09 23.64 -8.70
C GLU A 20 42.14 24.22 -7.63
N PRO A 21 42.23 25.53 -7.32
CA PRO A 21 41.30 26.17 -6.41
C PRO A 21 39.96 26.43 -7.13
N MET A 22 38.88 25.88 -6.57
CA MET A 22 37.52 26.16 -7.01
C MET A 22 36.76 26.92 -5.93
N THR A 23 36.00 27.93 -6.36
CA THR A 23 35.12 28.71 -5.49
C THR A 23 33.68 28.33 -5.80
N ILE A 24 33.00 27.76 -4.82
CA ILE A 24 31.56 27.46 -4.88
C ILE A 24 30.81 28.63 -4.28
N THR A 25 29.94 29.25 -5.07
CA THR A 25 29.02 30.29 -4.60
C THR A 25 27.60 29.77 -4.62
N LYS A 26 26.99 29.60 -3.43
CA LYS A 26 25.61 29.16 -3.29
C LYS A 26 24.66 30.36 -3.23
N PHE A 27 23.64 30.38 -4.10
CA PHE A 27 22.60 31.40 -4.16
C PHE A 27 21.25 30.78 -3.76
N GLY A 28 20.73 31.14 -2.59
CA GLY A 28 19.47 30.58 -2.07
C GLY A 28 19.57 29.10 -1.66
N SER A 29 18.45 28.38 -1.66
CA SER A 29 18.40 26.97 -1.21
C SER A 29 18.88 25.97 -2.26
N SER A 30 18.62 26.21 -3.55
CA SER A 30 18.77 25.24 -4.63
C SER A 30 19.82 25.57 -5.69
N HIS A 31 20.32 26.81 -5.77
CA HIS A 31 21.19 27.21 -6.89
C HIS A 31 22.65 27.36 -6.45
N GLY A 32 23.58 26.78 -7.20
CA GLY A 32 25.02 26.86 -6.96
C GLY A 32 25.81 27.12 -8.24
N VAL A 33 26.86 27.92 -8.13
CA VAL A 33 27.79 28.19 -9.23
C VAL A 33 29.20 27.83 -8.79
N VAL A 34 29.88 27.01 -9.59
CA VAL A 34 31.30 26.71 -9.44
C VAL A 34 32.07 27.49 -10.48
N LYS A 35 33.04 28.28 -10.04
CA LYS A 35 34.02 28.92 -10.91
C LYS A 35 35.37 28.21 -10.75
N SER A 36 35.89 27.68 -11.85
CA SER A 36 37.31 27.38 -11.97
C SER A 36 38.06 28.60 -12.50
N LYS A 37 39.33 28.78 -12.09
CA LYS A 37 40.20 29.84 -12.63
C LYS A 37 40.45 29.70 -14.14
N SER A 38 40.31 28.50 -14.71
CA SER A 38 40.46 28.23 -16.15
C SER A 38 39.26 28.67 -17.00
N GLY A 39 38.28 29.38 -16.42
CA GLY A 39 37.17 30.00 -17.17
C GLY A 39 35.92 29.12 -17.31
N GLY A 40 35.97 27.86 -16.86
CA GLY A 40 34.80 27.00 -16.78
C GLY A 40 33.84 27.47 -15.68
N VAL A 41 32.58 27.75 -16.06
CA VAL A 41 31.48 28.01 -15.12
C VAL A 41 30.50 26.86 -15.20
N LEU A 42 30.36 26.12 -14.10
CA LEU A 42 29.36 25.06 -13.96
C LEU A 42 28.26 25.57 -13.02
N SER A 43 27.05 25.72 -13.55
CA SER A 43 25.85 25.97 -12.75
C SER A 43 25.16 24.65 -12.48
N PHE A 44 24.83 24.39 -11.22
CA PHE A 44 24.02 23.24 -10.84
C PHE A 44 22.83 23.70 -10.01
N GLU A 45 21.68 23.09 -10.26
CA GLU A 45 20.46 23.29 -9.49
C GLU A 45 20.17 22.01 -8.70
N ILE A 46 20.26 22.10 -7.38
CA ILE A 46 19.82 21.04 -6.47
C ILE A 46 18.38 21.38 -6.06
N GLN A 47 17.41 20.82 -6.76
CA GLN A 47 16.05 20.76 -6.22
C GLN A 47 16.00 19.66 -5.15
N GLY A 48 15.58 20.01 -3.93
CA GLY A 48 15.24 19.02 -2.90
C GLY A 48 16.14 18.93 -1.67
N VAL A 49 16.58 20.05 -1.07
CA VAL A 49 17.16 20.01 0.29
C VAL A 49 16.37 20.91 1.22
N SER A 50 15.11 20.55 1.44
CA SER A 50 14.27 21.14 2.48
C SER A 50 13.40 20.05 3.10
N GLU A 51 14.01 19.03 3.72
CA GLU A 51 13.21 17.90 4.22
C GLU A 51 13.35 17.68 5.73
N ARG A 52 14.53 17.82 6.34
CA ARG A 52 14.67 17.37 7.74
C ARG A 52 13.95 18.26 8.77
N ASN A 53 14.10 19.57 8.70
CA ASN A 53 13.49 20.50 9.68
C ASN A 53 12.01 20.78 9.39
N GLU A 54 11.58 20.64 8.14
CA GLU A 54 10.16 20.75 7.77
C GLU A 54 9.37 19.51 8.19
N VAL A 55 9.94 18.31 8.01
CA VAL A 55 9.35 17.04 8.50
C VAL A 55 9.18 17.09 10.01
N MET A 56 10.23 17.47 10.78
CA MET A 56 10.12 17.59 12.24
C MET A 56 9.04 18.59 12.69
N ASN A 57 8.96 19.77 12.05
CA ASN A 57 7.94 20.76 12.39
C ASN A 57 6.51 20.35 11.99
N GLN A 58 6.35 19.60 10.90
CA GLN A 58 5.09 18.98 10.53
C GLN A 58 4.67 17.93 11.56
N GLU A 59 5.59 17.07 12.01
CA GLU A 59 5.33 16.06 13.04
C GLU A 59 4.83 16.68 14.36
N TYR A 60 5.47 17.74 14.85
CA TYR A 60 5.02 18.42 16.08
C TYR A 60 3.62 19.04 15.95
N ARG A 61 3.30 19.65 14.79
CA ARG A 61 1.94 20.17 14.53
C ARG A 61 0.91 19.04 14.41
N ASN A 62 1.31 17.89 13.86
CA ASN A 62 0.47 16.72 13.75
C ASN A 62 0.10 16.16 15.13
N ILE A 63 1.00 16.17 16.12
CA ILE A 63 0.69 15.69 17.48
C ILE A 63 -0.51 16.44 18.09
N TYR A 64 -0.47 17.78 18.13
CA TYR A 64 -1.57 18.56 18.70
C TYR A 64 -2.88 18.38 17.93
N ARG A 65 -2.81 18.35 16.60
CA ARG A 65 -3.98 18.08 15.73
C ARG A 65 -4.59 16.71 16.01
N ASN A 66 -3.74 15.70 16.21
CA ASN A 66 -4.16 14.31 16.40
C ASN A 66 -4.84 14.02 17.74
N TYR A 67 -4.63 14.87 18.75
CA TYR A 67 -5.31 14.78 20.04
C TYR A 67 -6.52 15.73 20.14
N MET A 68 -6.48 16.90 19.46
CA MET A 68 -7.67 17.76 19.34
C MET A 68 -8.77 17.17 18.45
N SER A 69 -8.44 16.27 17.53
CA SER A 69 -9.45 15.59 16.70
C SER A 69 -10.42 14.73 17.51
N GLU A 70 -10.05 14.27 18.71
CA GLU A 70 -10.92 13.46 19.57
C GLU A 70 -11.95 14.28 20.35
N SER A 71 -11.67 15.56 20.61
CA SER A 71 -12.63 16.49 21.22
C SER A 71 -13.49 17.21 20.18
N THR A 72 -13.28 16.94 18.90
CA THR A 72 -13.99 17.57 17.79
C THR A 72 -14.82 16.54 17.03
N GLY A 73 -16.00 16.97 16.59
CA GLY A 73 -16.95 16.11 15.90
C GLY A 73 -17.65 16.88 14.78
N ILE A 74 -18.20 16.14 13.82
CA ILE A 74 -18.99 16.69 12.73
C ILE A 74 -20.44 16.77 13.20
N GLN A 75 -21.07 17.93 13.02
CA GLN A 75 -22.49 18.11 13.32
C GLN A 75 -23.35 17.48 12.22
N MET A 76 -24.23 16.58 12.60
CA MET A 76 -25.19 15.91 11.72
C MET A 76 -26.60 16.04 12.33
N GLY A 77 -27.32 17.09 11.93
CA GLY A 77 -28.62 17.43 12.54
C GLY A 77 -28.49 17.66 14.05
N ASP A 78 -29.24 16.87 14.82
CA ASP A 78 -29.25 16.91 16.30
C ASP A 78 -28.10 16.14 16.94
N TYR A 79 -27.29 15.45 16.14
CA TYR A 79 -26.20 14.61 16.61
C TYR A 79 -24.84 15.25 16.35
N LEU A 80 -23.92 15.01 17.27
CA LEU A 80 -22.49 15.25 17.10
C LEU A 80 -21.80 13.90 16.89
N VAL A 81 -21.07 13.78 15.79
CA VAL A 81 -20.38 12.56 15.38
C VAL A 81 -18.89 12.73 15.62
N PRO A 82 -18.26 12.02 16.56
CA PRO A 82 -16.82 12.08 16.76
C PRO A 82 -16.07 11.66 15.50
N MET A 83 -14.86 12.18 15.29
CA MET A 83 -14.08 11.89 14.09
C MET A 83 -13.35 10.53 14.15
N TRP A 84 -13.46 9.77 13.06
CA TRP A 84 -12.70 8.54 12.81
C TRP A 84 -11.76 8.77 11.62
N GLY A 85 -10.54 9.21 11.96
CA GLY A 85 -9.52 9.67 11.02
C GLY A 85 -8.85 10.97 11.48
N GLU A 86 -7.81 11.41 10.77
CA GLU A 86 -7.14 12.68 11.04
C GLU A 86 -7.87 13.84 10.34
N GLY A 87 -8.96 14.32 10.97
CA GLY A 87 -9.74 15.45 10.45
C GLY A 87 -10.84 15.08 9.45
N HIS A 88 -11.19 13.80 9.35
CA HIS A 88 -12.28 13.28 8.52
C HIS A 88 -12.96 12.08 9.20
N ASN A 89 -14.04 11.58 8.59
CA ASN A 89 -14.80 10.40 9.02
C ASN A 89 -14.73 9.27 7.99
N LEU A 90 -13.58 9.12 7.33
CA LEU A 90 -13.36 8.20 6.21
C LEU A 90 -12.23 7.19 6.47
N TYR A 91 -11.84 6.97 7.72
CA TYR A 91 -10.73 6.07 8.05
C TYR A 91 -10.86 4.64 7.48
N PRO A 92 -12.03 3.95 7.56
CA PRO A 92 -12.18 2.65 6.92
C PRO A 92 -11.92 2.68 5.41
N GLN A 93 -12.34 3.75 4.74
CA GLN A 93 -12.14 3.94 3.30
C GLN A 93 -10.68 4.26 2.95
N GLU A 94 -10.00 5.04 3.80
CA GLU A 94 -8.55 5.30 3.70
C GLU A 94 -7.75 4.00 3.81
N VAL A 95 -8.08 3.17 4.81
CA VAL A 95 -7.48 1.85 5.03
C VAL A 95 -7.68 0.97 3.80
N TYR A 96 -8.92 0.89 3.28
CA TYR A 96 -9.22 0.11 2.08
C TYR A 96 -8.39 0.57 0.88
N ASN A 97 -8.38 1.87 0.56
CA ASN A 97 -7.71 2.41 -0.64
C ASN A 97 -6.20 2.13 -0.66
N VAL A 98 -5.53 2.18 0.50
CA VAL A 98 -4.09 1.93 0.60
C VAL A 98 -3.77 0.44 0.55
N ILE A 99 -4.61 -0.40 1.17
CA ILE A 99 -4.46 -1.85 1.19
C ILE A 99 -4.77 -2.46 -0.18
N SER A 100 -5.83 -2.02 -0.84
CA SER A 100 -6.29 -2.58 -2.12
C SER A 100 -5.28 -2.40 -3.24
N ASP A 101 -4.53 -1.28 -3.20
CA ASP A 101 -3.47 -0.98 -4.15
C ASP A 101 -2.20 -1.80 -3.91
N ASN A 102 -2.08 -2.47 -2.76
CA ASN A 102 -0.92 -3.28 -2.43
C ASN A 102 -1.02 -4.69 -2.99
N LYS A 103 0.08 -5.17 -3.57
CA LYS A 103 0.18 -6.50 -4.19
C LYS A 103 0.02 -7.68 -3.21
N LEU A 104 0.28 -7.48 -1.92
CA LEU A 104 0.43 -8.55 -0.93
C LEU A 104 -0.65 -8.51 0.17
N LEU A 105 -0.98 -7.32 0.65
CA LEU A 105 -1.87 -7.15 1.80
C LEU A 105 -3.30 -7.69 1.61
N PRO A 106 -3.98 -7.54 0.46
CA PRO A 106 -5.34 -8.08 0.27
C PRO A 106 -5.40 -9.59 0.49
N GLU A 107 -4.47 -10.31 -0.13
CA GLU A 107 -4.37 -11.77 -0.01
C GLU A 107 -3.93 -12.18 1.40
N LEU A 108 -3.01 -11.43 2.01
CA LEU A 108 -2.58 -11.68 3.38
C LEU A 108 -3.74 -11.55 4.37
N LEU A 109 -4.55 -10.49 4.26
CA LEU A 109 -5.72 -10.26 5.10
C LEU A 109 -6.80 -11.32 4.87
N SER A 110 -7.06 -11.68 3.61
CA SER A 110 -7.97 -12.79 3.26
C SER A 110 -7.54 -14.09 3.95
N LYS A 111 -6.25 -14.42 3.95
CA LYS A 111 -5.72 -15.57 4.68
C LYS A 111 -5.89 -15.44 6.19
N GLN A 112 -5.74 -14.26 6.78
CA GLN A 112 -6.01 -14.08 8.22
C GLN A 112 -7.48 -14.35 8.55
N VAL A 113 -8.39 -13.89 7.70
CA VAL A 113 -9.83 -14.15 7.83
C VAL A 113 -10.08 -15.66 7.78
N GLN A 114 -9.53 -16.34 6.78
CA GLN A 114 -9.67 -17.79 6.61
C GLN A 114 -9.07 -18.58 7.79
N PHE A 115 -7.88 -18.20 8.26
CA PHE A 115 -7.25 -18.87 9.40
C PHE A 115 -8.02 -18.67 10.71
N LEU A 116 -8.58 -17.48 10.94
CA LEU A 116 -9.42 -17.26 12.11
C LEU A 116 -10.74 -18.02 12.02
N PHE A 117 -11.36 -18.02 10.83
CA PHE A 117 -12.62 -18.72 10.60
C PHE A 117 -12.46 -20.24 10.73
N GLY A 118 -11.35 -20.79 10.22
CA GLY A 118 -11.03 -22.20 10.30
C GLY A 118 -12.10 -23.09 9.67
N LYS A 119 -12.64 -24.04 10.45
CA LYS A 119 -13.77 -24.89 10.05
C LYS A 119 -15.15 -24.29 10.36
N GLY A 120 -15.19 -23.06 10.86
CA GLY A 120 -16.40 -22.34 11.21
C GLY A 120 -16.74 -22.38 12.70
N PRO A 121 -17.91 -21.85 13.06
CA PRO A 121 -18.33 -21.73 14.45
C PRO A 121 -18.70 -23.08 15.07
N TYR A 122 -18.34 -23.26 16.34
CA TYR A 122 -18.72 -24.42 17.13
C TYR A 122 -18.94 -24.05 18.60
N LEU A 123 -19.75 -24.84 19.30
CA LEU A 123 -19.96 -24.70 20.74
C LEU A 123 -18.93 -25.53 21.51
N TYR A 124 -18.39 -24.97 22.58
CA TYR A 124 -17.41 -25.63 23.42
C TYR A 124 -17.55 -25.28 24.90
N LYS A 125 -16.98 -26.14 25.75
CA LYS A 125 -16.68 -25.88 27.16
C LYS A 125 -15.19 -25.96 27.39
N GLU A 126 -14.69 -25.22 28.37
CA GLU A 126 -13.29 -25.28 28.76
C GLU A 126 -13.15 -26.26 29.93
N GLU A 127 -12.39 -27.34 29.71
CA GLU A 127 -12.10 -28.34 30.75
C GLU A 127 -10.59 -28.46 30.95
N ILE A 128 -10.18 -28.82 32.16
CA ILE A 128 -8.77 -29.10 32.47
C ILE A 128 -8.57 -30.59 32.25
N VAL A 129 -7.78 -30.93 31.23
CA VAL A 129 -7.47 -32.32 30.86
C VAL A 129 -6.02 -32.61 31.20
N GLY A 130 -5.76 -33.73 31.87
CA GLY A 130 -4.42 -34.21 32.22
C GLY A 130 -4.21 -34.41 33.73
N GLU A 131 -3.14 -35.13 34.08
CA GLU A 131 -2.77 -35.43 35.47
C GLU A 131 -1.51 -34.66 35.91
N GLY A 132 -1.50 -34.19 37.15
CA GLY A 132 -0.35 -33.52 37.77
C GLY A 132 0.13 -32.27 37.02
N LYS A 133 1.42 -32.22 36.65
CA LYS A 133 2.04 -31.07 35.97
C LYS A 133 1.66 -30.91 34.49
N ASN A 134 0.94 -31.87 33.91
CA ASN A 134 0.54 -31.88 32.49
C ASN A 134 -0.90 -31.40 32.25
N GLN A 135 -1.53 -30.78 33.25
CA GLN A 135 -2.86 -30.19 33.11
C GLN A 135 -2.86 -29.10 32.03
N LYS A 136 -3.68 -29.29 31.00
CA LYS A 136 -3.90 -28.31 29.94
C LYS A 136 -5.37 -27.95 29.88
N LYS A 137 -5.63 -26.65 29.75
CA LYS A 137 -6.98 -26.14 29.49
C LYS A 137 -7.32 -26.41 28.03
N THR A 138 -8.26 -27.31 27.79
CA THR A 138 -8.65 -27.78 26.47
C THR A 138 -10.12 -27.44 26.21
N ARG A 139 -10.45 -27.13 24.95
CA ARG A 139 -11.83 -26.88 24.51
C ARG A 139 -12.47 -28.20 24.13
N VAL A 140 -13.50 -28.62 24.86
CA VAL A 140 -14.30 -29.82 24.55
C VAL A 140 -15.54 -29.38 23.75
N PRO A 141 -15.72 -29.88 22.52
CA PRO A 141 -16.91 -29.58 21.73
C PRO A 141 -18.20 -30.03 22.44
N VAL A 142 -19.24 -29.20 22.37
CA VAL A 142 -20.57 -29.48 22.95
C VAL A 142 -21.60 -29.38 21.84
N LYS A 143 -22.55 -30.32 21.80
CA LYS A 143 -23.71 -30.24 20.92
C LYS A 143 -24.92 -29.79 21.72
N ASP A 144 -25.53 -28.70 21.29
CA ASP A 144 -26.74 -28.14 21.90
C ASP A 144 -27.80 -27.92 20.81
N PRO A 145 -28.83 -28.78 20.73
CA PRO A 145 -29.83 -28.71 19.66
C PRO A 145 -30.62 -27.41 19.64
N GLU A 146 -30.89 -26.80 20.80
CA GLU A 146 -31.67 -25.55 20.87
C GLU A 146 -30.88 -24.37 20.31
N ILE A 147 -29.60 -24.29 20.64
CA ILE A 147 -28.72 -23.23 20.13
C ILE A 147 -28.50 -23.43 18.63
N GLN A 148 -28.27 -24.67 18.19
CA GLN A 148 -28.08 -24.96 16.77
C GLN A 148 -29.34 -24.60 15.96
N ALA A 149 -30.53 -25.00 16.41
CA ALA A 149 -31.79 -24.63 15.76
C ALA A 149 -31.98 -23.11 15.68
N TRP A 150 -31.59 -22.36 16.73
CA TRP A 150 -31.62 -20.91 16.69
C TRP A 150 -30.66 -20.33 15.64
N LEU A 151 -29.42 -20.83 15.56
CA LEU A 151 -28.45 -20.39 14.55
C LEU A 151 -28.93 -20.69 13.12
N ASP A 152 -29.52 -21.86 12.89
CA ASP A 152 -30.00 -22.29 11.57
C ASP A 152 -31.24 -21.48 11.14
N SER A 153 -32.12 -21.11 12.08
CA SER A 153 -33.33 -20.32 11.81
C SER A 153 -33.11 -18.89 11.31
N TRP A 154 -31.87 -18.39 11.27
CA TRP A 154 -31.58 -17.03 10.79
C TRP A 154 -31.93 -16.88 9.32
N GLU A 155 -31.50 -17.84 8.48
CA GLU A 155 -31.79 -17.84 7.04
C GLU A 155 -33.28 -17.99 6.77
N ASP A 156 -33.94 -18.90 7.48
CA ASP A 156 -35.40 -19.09 7.40
C ASP A 156 -36.18 -17.83 7.78
N SER A 157 -35.61 -17.00 8.66
CA SER A 157 -36.20 -15.73 9.11
C SER A 157 -35.85 -14.54 8.20
N GLY A 158 -35.14 -14.78 7.09
CA GLY A 158 -34.75 -13.75 6.12
C GLY A 158 -33.49 -12.95 6.48
N TYR A 159 -32.67 -13.45 7.41
CA TYR A 159 -31.39 -12.85 7.78
C TYR A 159 -30.21 -13.62 7.15
N PRO A 160 -29.03 -12.99 6.98
CA PRO A 160 -27.83 -13.70 6.56
C PRO A 160 -27.48 -14.83 7.52
N SER A 161 -26.86 -15.89 6.99
CA SER A 161 -26.36 -16.99 7.82
C SER A 161 -25.35 -16.52 8.85
N VAL A 162 -25.22 -17.31 9.92
CA VAL A 162 -24.18 -17.10 10.95
C VAL A 162 -22.78 -17.12 10.33
N TRP A 163 -22.57 -17.91 9.27
CA TRP A 163 -21.31 -17.96 8.54
C TRP A 163 -21.00 -16.63 7.84
N GLU A 164 -21.95 -16.12 7.04
CA GLU A 164 -21.78 -14.83 6.36
C GLU A 164 -21.59 -13.69 7.36
N TYR A 165 -22.38 -13.67 8.43
CA TYR A 165 -22.22 -12.72 9.53
C TYR A 165 -20.81 -12.76 10.12
N LEU A 166 -20.30 -13.95 10.47
CA LEU A 166 -18.97 -14.09 11.07
C LEU A 166 -17.85 -13.70 10.10
N ILE A 167 -17.92 -14.12 8.83
CA ILE A 167 -16.91 -13.78 7.82
C ILE A 167 -16.80 -12.26 7.65
N ASN A 168 -17.94 -11.56 7.59
CA ASN A 168 -17.96 -10.10 7.47
C ASN A 168 -17.39 -9.42 8.73
N ILE A 169 -17.78 -9.87 9.93
CA ILE A 169 -17.25 -9.35 11.20
C ILE A 169 -15.73 -9.58 11.32
N ILE A 170 -15.24 -10.76 10.93
CA ILE A 170 -13.80 -11.07 10.94
C ILE A 170 -13.05 -10.17 9.96
N THR A 171 -13.62 -9.96 8.77
CA THR A 171 -13.04 -9.10 7.74
C THR A 171 -12.85 -7.69 8.26
N ASP A 172 -13.89 -7.07 8.82
CA ASP A 172 -13.82 -5.74 9.40
C ASP A 172 -12.84 -5.66 10.58
N TYR A 173 -12.80 -6.68 11.42
CA TYR A 173 -11.85 -6.72 12.53
C TYR A 173 -10.40 -6.66 12.04
N TYR A 174 -10.02 -7.41 10.99
CA TYR A 174 -8.65 -7.39 10.49
C TYR A 174 -8.26 -6.11 9.74
N HIS A 175 -9.24 -5.38 9.19
CA HIS A 175 -9.00 -4.10 8.53
C HIS A 175 -8.95 -2.94 9.52
N VAL A 176 -9.96 -2.81 10.39
CA VAL A 176 -10.17 -1.61 11.21
C VAL A 176 -10.33 -1.87 12.71
N LEU A 177 -10.28 -3.13 13.16
CA LEU A 177 -10.39 -3.55 14.58
C LEU A 177 -11.75 -3.24 15.25
N SER A 178 -12.80 -3.06 14.44
CA SER A 178 -14.19 -2.95 14.89
C SER A 178 -15.02 -4.15 14.44
N CYS A 179 -15.98 -4.53 15.28
CA CYS A 179 -17.01 -5.52 15.03
C CYS A 179 -18.35 -4.87 15.35
N ILE A 180 -19.19 -4.64 14.35
CA ILE A 180 -20.43 -3.88 14.51
C ILE A 180 -21.60 -4.78 14.14
N SER A 181 -22.49 -4.98 15.09
CA SER A 181 -23.57 -5.98 14.99
C SER A 181 -24.90 -5.31 15.30
N GLN A 182 -25.84 -5.38 14.38
CA GLN A 182 -27.22 -4.96 14.62
C GLN A 182 -28.01 -6.13 15.21
N TYR A 183 -28.65 -5.87 16.35
CA TYR A 183 -29.52 -6.82 17.04
C TYR A 183 -30.95 -6.67 16.52
N HIS A 184 -31.52 -7.79 16.08
CA HIS A 184 -32.92 -7.90 15.72
C HIS A 184 -33.66 -8.63 16.84
N PHE A 185 -34.47 -7.89 17.58
CA PHE A 185 -35.20 -8.45 18.71
C PHE A 185 -36.63 -8.78 18.33
N ASN A 186 -37.21 -9.76 19.02
CA ASN A 186 -38.61 -10.11 18.85
C ASN A 186 -39.53 -9.01 19.44
N ARG A 187 -40.75 -8.89 18.94
CA ARG A 187 -41.79 -8.01 19.51
C ARG A 187 -42.08 -8.36 20.98
N SER A 188 -42.10 -9.66 21.33
CA SER A 188 -42.38 -10.15 22.69
C SER A 188 -41.16 -10.22 23.62
N ARG A 189 -40.00 -9.67 23.21
CA ARG A 189 -38.70 -9.78 23.92
C ARG A 189 -38.69 -9.40 25.41
N ARG A 190 -39.60 -8.53 25.85
CA ARG A 190 -39.69 -8.09 27.26
C ARG A 190 -40.54 -9.02 28.12
N ILE A 191 -41.37 -9.86 27.50
CA ILE A 191 -42.29 -10.79 28.15
C ILE A 191 -41.69 -12.20 28.17
N THR A 192 -41.05 -12.61 27.06
CA THR A 192 -40.45 -13.94 26.89
C THR A 192 -39.01 -14.04 27.38
N ALA A 193 -38.50 -13.01 28.08
CA ALA A 193 -37.15 -13.04 28.65
C ALA A 193 -36.97 -14.28 29.55
N PRO A 194 -36.07 -15.22 29.20
CA PRO A 194 -35.95 -16.48 29.91
C PRO A 194 -35.51 -16.23 31.36
N GLY A 195 -36.26 -16.81 32.31
CA GLY A 195 -36.15 -16.58 33.76
C GLY A 195 -37.39 -15.93 34.40
N LYS A 196 -38.31 -15.37 33.59
CA LYS A 196 -39.71 -15.03 33.90
C LYS A 196 -40.60 -16.23 34.22
N ASN A 197 -40.79 -17.10 33.24
CA ASN A 197 -41.74 -18.20 33.29
C ASN A 197 -41.22 -19.35 32.41
N ASN A 198 -41.42 -20.59 32.83
CA ASN A 198 -41.18 -21.81 32.04
C ASN A 198 -42.18 -21.94 30.88
N SER A 199 -42.34 -20.91 30.06
CA SER A 199 -43.21 -20.95 28.89
C SER A 199 -42.35 -21.02 27.64
N THR A 200 -42.70 -22.00 26.80
CA THR A 200 -42.62 -22.17 25.34
C THR A 200 -42.72 -20.87 24.50
N GLY A 201 -42.01 -19.81 24.90
CA GLY A 201 -42.05 -18.49 24.32
C GLY A 201 -40.93 -18.29 23.30
N THR A 202 -41.22 -17.46 22.30
CA THR A 202 -40.28 -17.02 21.28
C THR A 202 -39.03 -16.37 21.90
N LEU A 203 -37.85 -16.73 21.40
CA LEU A 203 -36.57 -16.21 21.87
C LEU A 203 -36.48 -14.67 21.72
N PRO A 204 -35.87 -13.95 22.68
CA PRO A 204 -35.85 -12.49 22.66
C PRO A 204 -34.98 -11.92 21.54
N VAL A 205 -33.85 -12.55 21.19
CA VAL A 205 -33.02 -12.20 20.03
C VAL A 205 -33.37 -13.14 18.88
N VAL A 206 -33.78 -12.56 17.75
CA VAL A 206 -34.10 -13.32 16.53
C VAL A 206 -32.81 -13.64 15.79
N ALA A 207 -32.06 -12.61 15.40
CA ALA A 207 -30.80 -12.74 14.66
C ALA A 207 -29.88 -11.53 14.90
N LEU A 208 -28.63 -11.64 14.44
CA LEU A 208 -27.70 -10.53 14.33
C LEU A 208 -27.37 -10.28 12.87
N THR A 209 -27.30 -9.01 12.46
CA THR A 209 -26.79 -8.66 11.13
C THR A 209 -25.50 -7.85 11.24
N TYR A 210 -24.62 -8.06 10.27
CA TYR A 210 -23.41 -7.27 10.12
C TYR A 210 -23.75 -5.85 9.68
N VAL A 211 -23.11 -4.86 10.29
CA VAL A 211 -23.14 -3.46 9.83
C VAL A 211 -21.72 -3.05 9.50
N GLY A 212 -21.51 -2.62 8.26
CA GLY A 212 -20.18 -2.26 7.79
C GLY A 212 -19.55 -1.09 8.54
N SER A 213 -18.28 -1.25 8.93
CA SER A 213 -17.48 -0.19 9.56
C SER A 213 -17.36 1.04 8.68
N GLU A 214 -17.44 0.90 7.36
CA GLU A 214 -17.47 2.01 6.41
C GLU A 214 -18.73 2.87 6.52
N LYS A 215 -19.85 2.31 7.02
CA LYS A 215 -21.16 2.96 7.12
C LYS A 215 -21.51 3.46 8.51
N ALA A 216 -20.96 2.89 9.57
CA ALA A 216 -21.39 3.18 10.95
C ALA A 216 -20.47 4.17 11.69
N ARG A 217 -21.04 5.18 12.35
CA ARG A 217 -20.30 6.09 13.25
C ARG A 217 -21.04 6.24 14.58
N LEU A 218 -20.29 6.38 15.66
CA LEU A 218 -20.81 6.75 16.97
C LEU A 218 -21.41 8.16 16.92
N GLY A 219 -22.48 8.37 17.69
CA GLY A 219 -23.18 9.65 17.79
C GLY A 219 -23.57 9.99 19.22
N VAL A 220 -23.48 11.28 19.53
CA VAL A 220 -23.92 11.89 20.79
C VAL A 220 -25.00 12.93 20.49
N LEU A 221 -26.01 13.05 21.34
CA LEU A 221 -26.96 14.17 21.24
C LEU A 221 -26.25 15.48 21.51
N ARG A 222 -26.39 16.47 20.62
CA ARG A 222 -25.72 17.78 20.75
C ARG A 222 -26.05 18.48 22.06
N SER A 223 -27.27 18.32 22.57
CA SER A 223 -27.71 18.89 23.84
C SER A 223 -26.96 18.35 25.05
N LYS A 224 -26.32 17.17 24.94
CA LYS A 224 -25.55 16.52 26.01
C LYS A 224 -24.05 16.79 25.92
N VAL A 225 -23.58 17.46 24.87
CA VAL A 225 -22.15 17.73 24.67
C VAL A 225 -21.76 19.00 25.42
N HIS A 226 -20.79 18.88 26.33
CA HIS A 226 -20.25 20.02 27.07
C HIS A 226 -19.08 20.64 26.29
N SER A 227 -19.14 21.96 26.09
CA SER A 227 -18.08 22.69 25.39
C SER A 227 -16.74 22.54 26.09
N GLY A 228 -15.70 22.13 25.35
CA GLY A 228 -14.34 21.95 25.85
C GLY A 228 -14.05 20.64 26.58
N GLN A 229 -15.04 19.75 26.76
CA GLN A 229 -14.81 18.41 27.30
C GLN A 229 -14.68 17.37 26.17
N PRO A 230 -13.76 16.40 26.30
CA PRO A 230 -13.66 15.31 25.33
C PRO A 230 -14.91 14.42 25.42
N ILE A 231 -15.37 13.95 24.27
CA ILE A 231 -16.48 13.02 24.18
C ILE A 231 -16.01 11.66 24.68
N ARG A 232 -16.69 11.08 25.66
CA ARG A 232 -16.36 9.74 26.18
C ARG A 232 -17.15 8.68 25.44
N ASN A 233 -16.65 7.44 25.48
CA ASN A 233 -17.34 6.34 24.84
C ASN A 233 -18.73 6.07 25.46
N GLU A 234 -18.94 6.41 26.73
CA GLU A 234 -20.22 6.26 27.42
C GLU A 234 -21.28 7.27 26.96
N ASP A 235 -20.86 8.44 26.49
CA ASP A 235 -21.74 9.50 25.99
C ASP A 235 -22.32 9.17 24.60
N CYS A 236 -21.66 8.26 23.86
CA CYS A 236 -22.09 7.79 22.55
C CYS A 236 -23.26 6.80 22.68
N GLU A 237 -24.47 7.35 22.79
CA GLU A 237 -25.72 6.60 22.95
C GLU A 237 -26.32 6.12 21.61
N PHE A 238 -25.85 6.66 20.48
CA PHE A 238 -26.40 6.40 19.15
C PHE A 238 -25.32 5.94 18.17
N ILE A 239 -25.75 5.24 17.12
CA ILE A 239 -24.94 4.85 15.98
C ILE A 239 -25.65 5.33 14.72
N LEU A 240 -24.98 6.19 13.96
CA LEU A 240 -25.44 6.71 12.69
C LEU A 240 -24.92 5.81 11.58
N VAL A 241 -25.82 5.29 10.75
CA VAL A 241 -25.51 4.39 9.64
C VAL A 241 -25.89 5.06 8.32
N GLY A 242 -24.95 5.15 7.38
CA GLY A 242 -25.21 5.73 6.07
C GLY A 242 -23.94 5.97 5.26
N ASP A 243 -24.06 6.81 4.22
CA ASP A 243 -22.98 7.11 3.29
C ASP A 243 -22.14 8.30 3.77
N TRP A 244 -20.94 8.02 4.29
CA TRP A 244 -20.02 9.03 4.81
C TRP A 244 -19.22 9.78 3.75
N PHE A 245 -19.25 9.36 2.46
CA PHE A 245 -18.67 10.16 1.38
C PHE A 245 -19.54 11.38 1.07
N ASN A 246 -20.85 11.24 1.18
CA ASN A 246 -21.82 12.29 0.86
C ASN A 246 -22.86 12.46 1.99
N PRO A 247 -22.42 12.87 3.19
CA PRO A 247 -23.27 12.90 4.38
C PRO A 247 -24.55 13.74 4.22
N GLY A 248 -24.51 14.80 3.42
CA GLY A 248 -25.65 15.70 3.23
C GLY A 248 -26.69 15.26 2.19
N LYS A 249 -26.41 14.25 1.34
CA LYS A 249 -27.27 13.92 0.18
C LYS A 249 -28.19 12.72 0.39
N ARG A 250 -27.74 11.67 1.09
CA ARG A 250 -28.45 10.38 1.19
C ARG A 250 -29.14 10.16 2.55
N GLY A 251 -28.99 11.09 3.49
CA GLY A 251 -29.49 10.93 4.85
C GLY A 251 -28.73 9.85 5.63
N PHE A 252 -29.01 9.77 6.93
CA PHE A 252 -28.48 8.74 7.81
C PHE A 252 -29.62 8.11 8.61
N GLU A 253 -29.52 6.82 8.85
CA GLU A 253 -30.37 6.13 9.81
C GLU A 253 -29.71 6.19 11.19
N VAL A 254 -30.50 6.44 12.22
CA VAL A 254 -30.00 6.57 13.59
C VAL A 254 -30.53 5.42 14.43
N TYR A 255 -29.60 4.62 14.94
CA TYR A 255 -29.91 3.47 15.79
C TYR A 255 -29.45 3.74 17.22
N PRO A 256 -30.20 3.29 18.24
CA PRO A 256 -29.71 3.31 19.60
C PRO A 256 -28.56 2.31 19.75
N ARG A 257 -27.52 2.70 20.48
CA ARG A 257 -26.41 1.80 20.82
C ARG A 257 -26.87 0.78 21.87
N LEU A 258 -26.49 -0.48 21.67
CA LEU A 258 -26.82 -1.57 22.60
C LEU A 258 -26.20 -1.31 23.98
N ARG A 259 -27.05 -1.22 25.00
CA ARG A 259 -26.65 -1.18 26.41
C ARG A 259 -26.85 -2.54 27.05
N ILE A 260 -25.76 -3.15 27.53
CA ILE A 260 -25.79 -4.49 28.11
C ILE A 260 -26.62 -4.55 29.41
N GLN A 261 -26.72 -3.45 30.16
CA GLN A 261 -27.56 -3.43 31.38
C GLN A 261 -29.06 -3.51 31.05
N ASN A 262 -29.48 -3.03 29.87
CA ASN A 262 -30.88 -3.04 29.45
C ASN A 262 -30.99 -3.29 27.93
N PRO A 263 -30.72 -4.53 27.48
CA PRO A 263 -30.57 -4.84 26.05
C PRO A 263 -31.90 -4.78 25.28
N PHE A 264 -33.04 -4.97 25.96
CA PHE A 264 -34.37 -5.07 25.33
C PHE A 264 -35.16 -3.75 25.35
N LEU A 265 -34.50 -2.63 25.63
CA LEU A 265 -35.13 -1.32 25.67
C LEU A 265 -35.67 -0.92 24.29
N TYR A 266 -34.91 -1.15 23.23
CA TYR A 266 -35.29 -0.77 21.86
C TYR A 266 -35.71 -2.00 21.04
N GLU A 267 -36.38 -1.78 19.90
CA GLU A 267 -36.79 -2.86 18.98
C GLU A 267 -35.62 -3.40 18.18
N THR A 268 -34.71 -2.52 17.80
CA THR A 268 -33.40 -2.84 17.25
C THR A 268 -32.35 -1.98 17.96
N ALA A 269 -31.14 -2.50 18.08
CA ALA A 269 -30.01 -1.75 18.64
C ALA A 269 -28.71 -2.21 17.96
N ILE A 270 -27.76 -1.31 17.82
CA ILE A 270 -26.46 -1.65 17.24
C ILE A 270 -25.42 -1.75 18.36
N SER A 271 -24.72 -2.87 18.40
CA SER A 271 -23.53 -3.06 19.24
C SER A 271 -22.29 -2.59 18.52
N TRP A 272 -21.41 -1.90 19.25
CA TRP A 272 -20.10 -1.50 18.78
C TRP A 272 -19.04 -2.19 19.64
N VAL A 273 -18.49 -3.28 19.14
CA VAL A 273 -17.35 -3.96 19.74
C VAL A 273 -16.08 -3.51 19.02
N LYS A 274 -15.02 -3.24 19.76
CA LYS A 274 -13.74 -2.81 19.19
C LYS A 274 -12.58 -3.24 20.05
N SER A 275 -11.42 -3.39 19.42
CA SER A 275 -10.16 -3.46 20.16
C SER A 275 -9.80 -2.08 20.72
N LYS A 276 -9.07 -2.07 21.85
CA LYS A 276 -8.54 -0.83 22.41
C LYS A 276 -7.24 -0.48 21.69
N THR A 277 -7.18 0.71 21.13
CA THR A 277 -5.92 1.31 20.64
C THR A 277 -5.34 2.20 21.73
N PHE A 278 -4.02 2.19 21.92
CA PHE A 278 -3.39 3.03 22.94
C PHE A 278 -3.74 4.51 22.72
N THR A 279 -4.10 5.22 23.81
CA THR A 279 -4.59 6.62 23.84
C THR A 279 -5.90 6.95 23.11
N LYS A 280 -6.51 6.04 22.34
CA LYS A 280 -7.75 6.32 21.59
C LYS A 280 -8.97 5.67 22.24
N GLU A 281 -9.90 6.47 22.77
CA GLU A 281 -11.06 5.95 23.52
C GLU A 281 -12.28 5.62 22.66
N LEU A 282 -12.55 6.37 21.58
CA LEU A 282 -13.81 6.25 20.81
C LEU A 282 -13.71 5.24 19.66
N TYR A 283 -12.84 5.51 18.70
CA TYR A 283 -12.61 4.62 17.56
C TYR A 283 -11.28 3.88 17.67
N PRO A 284 -11.21 2.64 17.19
CA PRO A 284 -9.94 1.97 17.04
C PRO A 284 -9.15 2.58 15.86
N TYR A 285 -7.84 2.61 16.01
CA TYR A 285 -6.91 2.84 14.91
C TYR A 285 -6.01 1.62 14.80
N ASN A 286 -5.81 1.19 13.57
CA ASN A 286 -4.99 0.06 13.26
C ASN A 286 -3.51 0.46 13.36
N GLU A 287 -2.86 0.00 14.42
CA GLU A 287 -1.47 0.36 14.76
C GLU A 287 -0.48 -0.13 13.70
N TRP A 288 -0.67 -1.35 13.16
CA TRP A 288 0.18 -1.85 12.08
C TRP A 288 -0.01 -1.02 10.82
N PHE A 289 -1.24 -0.63 10.48
CA PHE A 289 -1.51 0.17 9.28
C PHE A 289 -0.81 1.52 9.36
N LYS A 290 -0.92 2.22 10.49
CA LYS A 290 -0.24 3.51 10.68
C LYS A 290 1.28 3.36 10.66
N GLY A 291 1.82 2.34 11.32
CA GLY A 291 3.27 2.10 11.37
C GLY A 291 3.88 1.67 10.02
N LEU A 292 3.10 0.96 9.19
CA LEU A 292 3.53 0.46 7.89
C LEU A 292 3.15 1.38 6.72
N PHE A 293 2.41 2.46 6.98
CA PHE A 293 1.79 3.29 5.94
C PHE A 293 2.75 3.74 4.83
N GLU A 294 3.92 4.26 5.19
CA GLU A 294 4.93 4.73 4.22
C GLU A 294 5.59 3.56 3.46
N TRP A 295 5.75 2.40 4.09
CA TRP A 295 6.27 1.19 3.42
C TRP A 295 5.26 0.64 2.40
N ILE A 296 3.98 0.63 2.76
CA ILE A 296 2.89 0.19 1.87
C ILE A 296 2.81 1.12 0.67
N LYS A 297 2.80 2.44 0.91
CA LYS A 297 2.84 3.43 -0.17
C LYS A 297 4.06 3.28 -1.07
N GLY A 298 5.25 3.16 -0.48
CA GLY A 298 6.48 2.94 -1.21
C GLY A 298 6.40 1.73 -2.14
N SER A 299 5.97 0.58 -1.60
CA SER A 299 5.78 -0.65 -2.38
C SER A 299 4.73 -0.49 -3.49
N ASN A 300 3.60 0.20 -3.23
CA ASN A 300 2.57 0.46 -4.25
C ASN A 300 3.08 1.36 -5.39
N LEU A 301 4.06 2.23 -5.11
CA LEU A 301 4.67 3.12 -6.09
C LEU A 301 5.82 2.47 -6.87
N THR A 302 6.50 1.46 -6.34
CA THR A 302 7.63 0.79 -7.01
C THR A 302 7.30 0.35 -8.45
N PRO A 303 6.20 -0.38 -8.72
CA PRO A 303 5.86 -0.78 -10.09
C PRO A 303 5.58 0.43 -10.99
N LYS A 304 4.99 1.51 -10.44
CA LYS A 304 4.73 2.75 -11.17
C LYS A 304 6.03 3.45 -11.55
N TYR A 305 7.02 3.49 -10.66
CA TYR A 305 8.35 4.05 -10.96
C TYR A 305 9.09 3.23 -12.01
N ILE A 306 9.08 1.90 -11.91
CA ILE A 306 9.70 1.02 -12.90
C ILE A 306 9.03 1.22 -14.26
N ASN A 307 7.69 1.16 -14.34
CA ASN A 307 6.96 1.32 -15.59
C ASN A 307 7.13 2.71 -16.20
N SER A 308 7.13 3.77 -15.37
CA SER A 308 7.39 5.13 -15.82
C SER A 308 8.80 5.25 -16.39
N TYR A 309 9.79 4.68 -15.70
CA TYR A 309 11.16 4.67 -16.18
C TYR A 309 11.27 3.92 -17.51
N LEU A 310 10.73 2.71 -17.63
CA LEU A 310 10.78 1.94 -18.87
C LEU A 310 10.11 2.64 -20.06
N ARG A 311 9.05 3.43 -19.81
CA ARG A 311 8.33 4.17 -20.86
C ARG A 311 9.01 5.49 -21.25
N ASN A 312 9.59 6.18 -20.28
CA ASN A 312 10.00 7.57 -20.43
C ASN A 312 11.52 7.78 -20.39
N ALA A 313 12.31 6.78 -20.00
CA ALA A 313 13.75 6.91 -19.93
C ALA A 313 14.35 6.99 -21.33
N LEU A 314 15.13 8.05 -21.56
CA LEU A 314 16.00 8.15 -22.71
C LEU A 314 17.18 7.19 -22.52
N ASN A 315 17.10 6.00 -23.11
CA ASN A 315 18.19 5.05 -23.14
C ASN A 315 19.11 5.32 -24.35
N ALA A 316 19.86 6.43 -24.29
CA ALA A 316 20.87 6.75 -25.30
C ALA A 316 22.16 5.99 -24.97
N HIS A 317 22.47 4.96 -25.76
CA HIS A 317 23.71 4.17 -25.59
C HIS A 317 24.96 4.90 -26.06
N VAL A 318 24.83 5.77 -27.07
CA VAL A 318 25.93 6.47 -27.69
C VAL A 318 25.60 7.96 -27.79
N HIS A 319 26.44 8.80 -27.22
CA HIS A 319 26.41 10.24 -27.43
C HIS A 319 27.50 10.62 -28.44
N VAL A 320 27.09 11.06 -29.63
CA VAL A 320 27.99 11.48 -30.70
C VAL A 320 28.22 12.99 -30.60
N VAL A 321 29.47 13.41 -30.40
CA VAL A 321 29.85 14.83 -30.44
C VAL A 321 30.52 15.13 -31.77
N ILE A 322 29.89 16.00 -32.56
CA ILE A 322 30.41 16.44 -33.86
C ILE A 322 31.39 17.60 -33.63
N PRO A 323 32.65 17.52 -34.08
CA PRO A 323 33.61 18.60 -33.93
C PRO A 323 33.23 19.83 -34.77
N GLY A 324 33.29 21.01 -34.16
CA GLY A 324 33.00 22.27 -34.86
C GLY A 324 33.97 22.54 -36.02
N SER A 325 35.24 22.18 -35.88
CA SER A 325 36.24 22.30 -36.95
C SER A 325 35.96 21.37 -38.14
N TRP A 326 35.45 20.16 -37.88
CA TRP A 326 34.98 19.27 -38.95
C TRP A 326 33.79 19.87 -39.69
N TYR A 327 32.81 20.41 -38.95
CA TYR A 327 31.63 21.06 -39.52
C TYR A 327 32.03 22.23 -40.44
N LEU A 328 32.91 23.11 -39.96
CA LEU A 328 33.39 24.26 -40.74
C LEU A 328 34.18 23.84 -41.98
N LYS A 329 35.07 22.84 -41.86
CA LYS A 329 35.83 22.33 -43.00
C LYS A 329 34.94 21.70 -44.07
N MET A 330 33.95 20.91 -43.66
CA MET A 330 33.03 20.28 -44.61
C MET A 330 32.10 21.31 -45.27
N LYS A 331 31.74 22.36 -44.54
CA LYS A 331 31.00 23.49 -45.08
C LYS A 331 31.78 24.21 -46.18
N GLU A 332 33.05 24.50 -45.96
CA GLU A 332 33.93 25.11 -46.96
C GLU A 332 34.05 24.22 -48.22
N ILE A 333 34.28 22.92 -48.03
CA ILE A 333 34.35 21.96 -49.14
C ILE A 333 33.05 21.91 -49.95
N LEU A 334 31.88 21.85 -49.29
CA LEU A 334 30.59 21.83 -49.97
C LEU A 334 30.32 23.13 -50.73
N GLN A 335 30.67 24.27 -50.15
CA GLN A 335 30.56 25.58 -50.82
C GLN A 335 31.43 25.64 -52.08
N ASP A 336 32.66 25.16 -52.00
CA ASP A 336 33.59 25.11 -53.13
C ASP A 336 33.09 24.15 -54.23
N LEU A 337 32.57 22.97 -53.86
CA LEU A 337 32.02 22.01 -54.82
C LEU A 337 30.79 22.56 -55.55
N CYS A 338 29.85 23.19 -54.83
CA CYS A 338 28.69 23.84 -55.45
C CYS A 338 29.14 24.96 -56.40
N ARG A 339 30.12 25.78 -55.97
CA ARG A 339 30.67 26.86 -56.80
C ARG A 339 31.36 26.33 -58.06
N GLN A 340 32.13 25.25 -57.96
CA GLN A 340 32.79 24.61 -59.10
C GLN A 340 31.78 24.05 -60.10
N ASN A 341 30.72 23.42 -59.60
CA ASN A 341 29.62 22.91 -60.44
C ASN A 341 28.86 24.05 -61.15
N MET A 342 28.74 25.24 -60.54
CA MET A 342 28.12 26.42 -61.15
C MET A 342 28.99 27.08 -62.23
N VAL A 343 30.33 27.06 -62.08
CA VAL A 343 31.26 27.75 -63.00
C VAL A 343 31.47 26.96 -64.30
N GLY A 344 31.34 25.63 -64.28
CA GLY A 344 31.28 24.77 -65.47
C GLY A 344 32.43 24.92 -66.48
N SER A 345 33.51 24.15 -66.33
CA SER A 345 34.50 23.98 -67.41
C SER A 345 34.10 22.81 -68.31
N SER A 346 34.12 22.99 -69.64
CA SER A 346 33.80 21.95 -70.65
C SER A 346 34.71 20.71 -70.62
N SER A 347 35.68 20.65 -69.69
CA SER A 347 36.63 19.56 -69.51
C SER A 347 36.55 18.85 -68.14
N MET A 348 35.60 19.19 -67.27
CA MET A 348 35.39 18.48 -65.99
C MET A 348 33.94 17.99 -65.86
N PRO A 349 33.71 16.71 -65.49
CA PRO A 349 32.37 16.21 -65.24
C PRO A 349 31.77 16.85 -63.99
N LEU A 350 30.50 17.24 -64.05
CA LEU A 350 29.74 17.75 -62.90
C LEU A 350 29.72 16.69 -61.78
N GLN A 351 30.05 17.10 -60.56
CA GLN A 351 29.98 16.20 -59.43
C GLN A 351 28.52 16.11 -58.97
N ALA A 352 27.88 14.96 -59.22
CA ALA A 352 26.46 14.78 -58.93
C ALA A 352 26.14 14.65 -57.42
N GLU A 353 27.05 14.05 -56.65
CA GLU A 353 26.85 13.76 -55.23
C GLU A 353 28.16 13.89 -54.45
N PHE A 354 28.07 14.33 -53.20
CA PHE A 354 29.16 14.29 -52.24
C PHE A 354 28.68 13.69 -50.92
N GLN A 355 29.16 12.48 -50.59
CA GLN A 355 28.92 11.82 -49.31
C GLN A 355 27.42 11.82 -48.90
N GLY A 356 26.52 11.42 -49.80
CA GLY A 356 25.09 11.39 -49.55
C GLY A 356 24.32 12.67 -49.90
N VAL A 357 25.02 13.79 -50.12
CA VAL A 357 24.42 15.08 -50.47
C VAL A 357 24.35 15.23 -51.99
N LYS A 358 23.15 15.46 -52.53
CA LYS A 358 22.94 15.72 -53.95
C LYS A 358 23.33 17.15 -54.28
N LEU A 359 24.24 17.31 -55.24
CA LEU A 359 24.76 18.61 -55.66
C LEU A 359 24.17 19.08 -57.00
N ILE A 360 23.40 18.22 -57.66
CA ILE A 360 22.65 18.51 -58.89
C ILE A 360 21.21 18.04 -58.77
N ASP A 361 20.30 18.69 -59.49
CA ASP A 361 18.93 18.24 -59.64
C ASP A 361 18.91 16.95 -60.49
N PRO A 362 18.35 15.83 -59.99
CA PRO A 362 18.34 14.56 -60.70
C PRO A 362 17.44 14.53 -61.95
N VAL A 363 16.57 15.53 -62.15
CA VAL A 363 15.65 15.63 -63.28
C VAL A 363 16.15 16.65 -64.31
N THR A 364 16.61 17.81 -63.85
CA THR A 364 17.06 18.90 -64.75
C THR A 364 18.56 18.89 -65.01
N ASN A 365 19.34 18.10 -64.25
CA ASN A 365 20.82 18.09 -64.27
C ASN A 365 21.46 19.46 -63.97
N GLU A 366 20.71 20.38 -63.37
CA GLU A 366 21.20 21.70 -63.00
C GLU A 366 21.90 21.65 -61.63
N PRO A 367 23.03 22.36 -61.46
CA PRO A 367 23.73 22.42 -60.19
C PRO A 367 22.95 23.21 -59.14
N TYR A 368 22.92 22.72 -57.90
CA TYR A 368 22.34 23.45 -56.77
C TYR A 368 23.32 24.50 -56.24
N GLU A 369 22.79 25.67 -55.87
CA GLU A 369 23.51 26.61 -55.02
C GLU A 369 23.61 26.06 -53.60
N TYR A 370 24.72 26.36 -52.91
CA TYR A 370 24.88 25.94 -51.52
C TYR A 370 23.79 26.54 -50.62
N TYR A 371 23.16 25.69 -49.81
CA TYR A 371 22.27 26.12 -48.73
C TYR A 371 22.55 25.31 -47.46
N GLU A 372 22.25 25.88 -46.29
CA GLU A 372 22.63 25.30 -44.99
C GLU A 372 22.09 23.87 -44.77
N GLY A 373 20.92 23.52 -45.33
CA GLY A 373 20.34 22.18 -45.25
C GLY A 373 21.20 21.06 -45.86
N MET A 374 22.12 21.38 -46.78
CA MET A 374 23.09 20.41 -47.30
C MET A 374 24.04 19.88 -46.20
N MET A 375 24.30 20.66 -45.16
CA MET A 375 25.10 20.22 -44.01
C MET A 375 24.34 19.22 -43.15
N ASP A 376 23.03 19.38 -43.00
CA ASP A 376 22.18 18.45 -42.26
C ASP A 376 22.13 17.09 -42.99
N ASP A 377 22.04 17.11 -44.33
CA ASP A 377 22.10 15.90 -45.16
C ASP A 377 23.45 15.17 -45.02
N LEU A 378 24.56 15.91 -45.02
CA LEU A 378 25.90 15.35 -44.82
C LEU A 378 26.05 14.70 -43.44
N ILE A 379 25.59 15.40 -42.39
CA ILE A 379 25.61 14.91 -41.01
C ILE A 379 24.76 13.64 -40.91
N ASN A 380 23.55 13.65 -41.47
CA ASN A 380 22.65 12.50 -41.46
C ASN A 380 23.25 11.29 -42.19
N HIS A 381 23.90 11.51 -43.34
CA HIS A 381 24.58 10.44 -44.06
C HIS A 381 25.72 9.82 -43.23
N LYS A 382 26.54 10.66 -42.59
CA LYS A 382 27.65 10.19 -41.74
C LYS A 382 27.14 9.48 -40.48
N LEU A 383 26.11 10.00 -39.82
CA LEU A 383 25.47 9.32 -38.68
C LEU A 383 24.83 7.99 -39.08
N THR A 384 24.27 7.90 -40.29
CA THR A 384 23.70 6.64 -40.82
C THR A 384 24.79 5.62 -41.11
N GLU A 385 25.91 6.04 -41.70
CA GLU A 385 27.09 5.19 -41.92
C GLU A 385 27.62 4.62 -40.60
N ILE A 386 27.85 5.48 -39.60
CA ILE A 386 28.28 5.10 -38.26
C ILE A 386 27.28 4.13 -37.62
N THR A 387 25.98 4.45 -37.69
CA THR A 387 24.91 3.62 -37.12
C THR A 387 24.86 2.24 -37.79
N SER A 388 24.97 2.17 -39.13
CA SER A 388 24.98 0.91 -39.87
C SER A 388 26.20 0.03 -39.55
N PHE A 389 27.30 0.66 -39.17
CA PHE A 389 28.54 -0.02 -38.81
C PHE A 389 28.52 -0.53 -37.36
N LEU A 390 28.02 0.29 -36.43
CA LEU A 390 28.05 0.04 -34.97
C LEU A 390 26.79 -0.64 -34.40
N SER A 391 25.66 -0.58 -35.10
CA SER A 391 24.37 -1.14 -34.63
C SER A 391 23.85 -2.24 -35.55
N GLY A 392 23.24 -3.28 -34.97
CA GLY A 392 22.68 -4.41 -35.72
C GLY A 392 22.78 -5.72 -34.97
N GLU A 393 21.63 -6.29 -34.60
CA GLU A 393 21.51 -7.59 -33.95
C GLU A 393 22.14 -8.69 -34.84
N GLY A 394 23.05 -9.48 -34.26
CA GLY A 394 23.67 -10.63 -34.92
C GLY A 394 24.69 -10.32 -36.04
N LYS A 395 24.92 -9.06 -36.42
CA LYS A 395 25.84 -8.71 -37.54
C LYS A 395 27.01 -7.81 -37.14
N ASN A 396 26.81 -6.90 -36.20
CA ASN A 396 27.77 -5.82 -35.92
C ASN A 396 28.35 -5.87 -34.49
N GLN A 397 28.05 -6.93 -33.74
CA GLN A 397 28.57 -7.14 -32.39
C GLN A 397 30.04 -7.60 -32.44
N GLY A 398 30.93 -6.92 -31.69
CA GLY A 398 32.34 -7.31 -31.55
C GLY A 398 33.29 -6.79 -32.63
N LYS A 399 32.88 -5.82 -33.46
CA LYS A 399 33.79 -5.17 -34.43
C LYS A 399 34.87 -4.35 -33.73
N LEU A 400 36.10 -4.43 -34.22
CA LEU A 400 37.24 -3.68 -33.71
C LEU A 400 37.12 -2.21 -34.14
N TRP A 401 37.03 -1.29 -33.18
CA TRP A 401 37.06 0.15 -33.43
C TRP A 401 38.41 0.72 -33.00
N ALA A 402 39.19 1.22 -33.95
CA ALA A 402 40.47 1.87 -33.69
C ALA A 402 40.45 3.29 -34.25
N THR A 403 40.67 4.29 -33.39
CA THR A 403 40.78 5.70 -33.79
C THR A 403 42.17 6.20 -33.47
N THR A 404 42.86 6.73 -34.48
CA THR A 404 44.11 7.48 -34.28
C THR A 404 43.77 8.96 -34.20
N LYS A 405 43.98 9.58 -33.03
CA LYS A 405 43.66 10.99 -32.77
C LYS A 405 44.94 11.83 -32.86
N TRP A 406 44.97 12.83 -33.73
CA TRP A 406 46.02 13.86 -33.79
C TRP A 406 45.40 15.23 -33.50
N GLY A 407 45.81 15.90 -32.42
CA GLY A 407 45.20 17.16 -31.93
C GLY A 407 43.99 16.97 -30.99
N GLU A 408 43.35 18.07 -30.54
CA GLU A 408 42.13 18.02 -29.70
C GLU A 408 40.86 17.68 -30.49
N ASP A 409 40.87 17.89 -31.80
CA ASP A 409 39.70 17.83 -32.68
C ASP A 409 39.51 16.45 -33.33
N GLY A 410 38.45 15.75 -32.94
CA GLY A 410 38.02 14.49 -33.55
C GLY A 410 36.64 14.09 -33.04
N TRP A 411 35.89 13.31 -33.83
CA TRP A 411 34.57 12.82 -33.43
C TRP A 411 34.71 12.00 -32.15
N GLU A 412 33.94 12.36 -31.12
CA GLU A 412 34.00 11.73 -29.82
C GLU A 412 32.70 10.96 -29.57
N PHE A 413 32.84 9.65 -29.31
CA PHE A 413 31.75 8.78 -28.93
C PHE A 413 31.86 8.54 -27.43
N LYS A 414 30.98 9.18 -26.66
CA LYS A 414 30.90 8.94 -25.22
C LYS A 414 29.87 7.86 -24.97
N GLU A 415 30.29 6.78 -24.31
CA GLU A 415 29.35 5.87 -23.68
C GLU A 415 28.67 6.64 -22.53
N PHE A 416 27.35 6.64 -22.51
CA PHE A 416 26.62 7.15 -21.36
C PHE A 416 26.42 5.97 -20.40
N PRO A 417 27.14 5.89 -19.27
CA PRO A 417 26.99 4.78 -18.35
C PRO A 417 25.63 4.87 -17.67
N GLY A 418 24.63 4.24 -18.29
CA GLY A 418 23.32 4.11 -17.70
C GLY A 418 23.41 3.20 -16.48
N LYS A 419 23.46 3.77 -15.27
CA LYS A 419 23.25 3.03 -14.00
C LYS A 419 21.79 2.57 -13.82
N PHE A 420 21.15 2.22 -14.93
CA PHE A 420 19.78 1.72 -15.01
C PHE A 420 19.62 0.45 -14.19
N LYS A 421 20.58 -0.47 -14.34
CA LYS A 421 20.60 -1.72 -13.59
C LYS A 421 20.61 -1.44 -12.09
N ASP A 422 21.53 -0.59 -11.62
CA ASP A 422 21.63 -0.22 -10.21
C ASP A 422 20.35 0.45 -9.70
N TYR A 423 19.73 1.33 -10.50
CA TYR A 423 18.46 1.97 -10.15
C TYR A 423 17.32 0.95 -10.01
N LEU A 424 17.12 0.07 -11.01
CA LEU A 424 16.10 -0.97 -10.93
C LEU A 424 16.37 -1.96 -9.79
N GLU A 425 17.61 -2.37 -9.60
CA GLU A 425 18.01 -3.26 -8.50
C GLU A 425 17.74 -2.60 -7.14
N SER A 426 17.98 -1.29 -7.02
CA SER A 426 17.67 -0.55 -5.78
C SER A 426 16.17 -0.51 -5.49
N LEU A 427 15.33 -0.31 -6.52
CA LEU A 427 13.87 -0.32 -6.40
C LEU A 427 13.35 -1.71 -6.04
N ILE A 428 13.85 -2.75 -6.70
CA ILE A 428 13.49 -4.15 -6.41
C ILE A 428 13.94 -4.54 -5.00
N SER A 429 15.13 -4.11 -4.57
CA SER A 429 15.65 -4.35 -3.22
C SER A 429 14.79 -3.67 -2.16
N TYR A 430 14.39 -2.41 -2.41
CA TYR A 430 13.47 -1.69 -1.53
C TYR A 430 12.11 -2.41 -1.43
N ASP A 431 11.56 -2.86 -2.55
CA ASP A 431 10.27 -3.56 -2.59
C ASP A 431 10.31 -4.91 -1.86
N LYS A 432 11.39 -5.69 -2.04
CA LYS A 432 11.65 -6.91 -1.25
C LYS A 432 11.73 -6.61 0.25
N ARG A 433 12.37 -5.51 0.64
CA ARG A 433 12.43 -5.08 2.04
C ARG A 433 11.07 -4.65 2.57
N ALA A 434 10.28 -3.96 1.75
CA ALA A 434 8.92 -3.54 2.12
C ALA A 434 8.04 -4.77 2.40
N ASP A 435 8.08 -5.81 1.57
CA ASP A 435 7.33 -7.06 1.79
C ASP A 435 7.69 -7.72 3.14
N GLN A 436 8.99 -7.77 3.48
CA GLN A 436 9.45 -8.29 4.77
C GLN A 436 8.94 -7.46 5.96
N VAL A 437 9.00 -6.13 5.85
CA VAL A 437 8.55 -5.20 6.89
C VAL A 437 7.02 -5.29 7.07
N ILE A 438 6.27 -5.42 5.98
CA ILE A 438 4.82 -5.60 6.00
C ILE A 438 4.45 -6.91 6.71
N LEU A 439 5.09 -8.03 6.36
CA LEU A 439 4.85 -9.32 7.01
C LEU A 439 5.20 -9.28 8.50
N ALA A 440 6.33 -8.69 8.85
CA ALA A 440 6.77 -8.53 10.24
C ALA A 440 5.79 -7.66 11.05
N GLY A 441 5.36 -6.51 10.50
CA GLY A 441 4.41 -5.63 11.18
C GLY A 441 3.00 -6.22 11.29
N LYS A 442 2.61 -7.10 10.37
CA LYS A 442 1.37 -7.90 10.49
C LYS A 442 1.50 -9.09 11.45
N GLY A 443 2.72 -9.48 11.82
CA GLY A 443 2.98 -10.60 12.72
C GLY A 443 2.74 -11.97 12.06
N ILE A 444 2.85 -12.08 10.74
CA ILE A 444 2.66 -13.34 10.01
C ILE A 444 4.01 -13.79 9.46
N ASN A 445 4.41 -15.01 9.80
CA ASN A 445 5.64 -15.59 9.26
C ASN A 445 5.49 -15.84 7.75
N SER A 446 6.53 -15.56 6.97
CA SER A 446 6.57 -15.88 5.53
C SER A 446 6.26 -17.37 5.23
N SER A 447 6.40 -18.26 6.22
CA SER A 447 6.21 -19.71 6.09
C SER A 447 4.76 -20.10 5.95
N ILE A 448 3.86 -19.29 6.49
CA ILE A 448 2.41 -19.52 6.49
C ILE A 448 1.68 -18.52 5.58
N SER A 449 2.36 -17.49 5.05
CA SER A 449 1.79 -16.51 4.13
C SER A 449 2.02 -16.80 2.64
N ASN A 450 2.81 -17.83 2.29
CA ASN A 450 3.28 -18.14 0.92
C ASN A 450 4.05 -16.98 0.25
N VAL A 451 4.73 -16.15 1.03
CA VAL A 451 5.59 -15.09 0.49
C VAL A 451 7.03 -15.59 0.53
N GLU A 452 7.64 -15.71 -0.64
CA GLU A 452 9.04 -16.11 -0.75
C GLU A 452 9.93 -15.00 -0.17
N ALA A 453 10.71 -15.36 0.84
CA ALA A 453 11.74 -14.49 1.39
C ALA A 453 13.07 -14.91 0.77
N ASP A 454 13.70 -13.99 0.05
CA ASP A 454 15.02 -14.21 -0.58
C ASP A 454 16.05 -14.63 0.50
N GLY A 455 16.71 -15.77 0.29
CA GLY A 455 17.65 -16.38 1.24
C GLY A 455 17.08 -17.39 2.24
N LEU A 456 15.76 -17.61 2.30
CA LEU A 456 15.17 -18.72 3.08
C LEU A 456 15.05 -19.98 2.21
N ILE A 457 16.16 -20.70 2.13
CA ILE A 457 16.27 -22.03 1.51
C ILE A 457 15.32 -22.97 2.28
N SER A 458 14.29 -23.51 1.60
CA SER A 458 13.40 -24.59 2.07
C SER A 458 13.01 -24.54 3.56
N LYS A 459 11.86 -23.94 3.89
CA LYS A 459 11.36 -24.03 5.26
C LYS A 459 11.00 -25.48 5.58
N SER A 460 11.67 -26.05 6.58
CA SER A 460 11.35 -27.39 7.07
C SER A 460 9.87 -27.46 7.45
N GLY A 461 9.22 -28.60 7.20
CA GLY A 461 7.83 -28.82 7.63
C GLY A 461 7.64 -28.60 9.14
N SER A 462 8.69 -28.81 9.94
CA SER A 462 8.69 -28.49 11.38
C SER A 462 8.55 -26.99 11.67
N ASP A 463 9.21 -26.14 10.87
CA ASP A 463 9.22 -24.69 11.11
C ASP A 463 7.88 -24.08 10.72
N VAL A 464 7.31 -24.55 9.59
CA VAL A 464 5.95 -24.19 9.18
C VAL A 464 4.96 -24.56 10.29
N PHE A 465 5.10 -25.77 10.85
CA PHE A 465 4.27 -26.26 11.94
C PHE A 465 4.34 -25.40 13.19
N TYR A 466 5.54 -25.10 13.70
CA TYR A 466 5.69 -24.29 14.92
C TYR A 466 5.22 -22.85 14.71
N ASN A 467 5.49 -22.24 13.56
CA ASN A 467 5.00 -20.90 13.24
C ASN A 467 3.47 -20.87 13.15
N PHE A 468 2.85 -21.90 12.58
CA PHE A 468 1.40 -22.04 12.57
C PHE A 468 0.83 -22.18 13.98
N MET A 469 1.47 -22.97 14.85
CA MET A 469 1.05 -23.11 16.25
C MET A 469 1.09 -21.80 17.03
N LEU A 470 2.19 -21.05 16.92
CA LEU A 470 2.30 -19.74 17.55
C LEU A 470 1.23 -18.77 17.04
N TYR A 471 0.98 -18.79 15.73
CA TYR A 471 -0.08 -17.99 15.12
C TYR A 471 -1.47 -18.39 15.64
N ALA A 472 -1.79 -19.69 15.69
CA ALA A 472 -3.06 -20.21 16.17
C ALA A 472 -3.33 -19.83 17.64
N ILE A 473 -2.31 -19.83 18.50
CA ILE A 473 -2.44 -19.36 19.89
C ILE A 473 -2.77 -17.86 19.94
N ALA A 474 -2.19 -17.05 19.05
CA ALA A 474 -2.45 -15.61 18.99
C ALA A 474 -3.86 -15.25 18.49
N LEU A 475 -4.56 -16.17 17.80
CA LEU A 475 -5.92 -15.97 17.29
C LEU A 475 -6.99 -15.88 18.40
N THR A 476 -6.66 -16.24 19.64
CA THR A 476 -7.56 -16.17 20.79
C THR A 476 -8.10 -14.76 21.06
N ILE A 477 -7.29 -13.72 20.86
CA ILE A 477 -7.72 -12.32 21.04
C ILE A 477 -8.69 -11.89 19.93
N PRO A 478 -8.35 -12.03 18.63
CA PRO A 478 -9.30 -11.81 17.53
C PRO A 478 -10.62 -12.56 17.70
N GLU A 479 -10.56 -13.86 18.02
CA GLU A 479 -11.74 -14.69 18.23
C GLU A 479 -12.65 -14.12 19.34
N HIS A 480 -12.06 -13.66 20.45
CA HIS A 480 -12.83 -13.05 21.54
C HIS A 480 -13.66 -11.85 21.08
N TYR A 481 -13.09 -10.96 20.26
CA TYR A 481 -13.80 -9.76 19.80
C TYR A 481 -14.87 -10.08 18.76
N VAL A 482 -14.54 -10.92 17.77
CA VAL A 482 -15.45 -11.34 16.69
C VAL A 482 -16.66 -12.09 17.24
N THR A 483 -16.45 -13.05 18.15
CA THR A 483 -17.54 -13.88 18.69
C THR A 483 -18.28 -13.23 19.86
N LYS A 484 -17.87 -12.03 20.29
CA LYS A 484 -18.37 -11.39 21.52
C LYS A 484 -19.87 -11.17 21.52
N ASP A 485 -20.38 -10.58 20.45
CA ASP A 485 -21.81 -10.24 20.34
C ASP A 485 -22.69 -11.46 20.12
N LEU A 486 -22.19 -12.44 19.37
CA LEU A 486 -22.87 -13.72 19.21
C LEU A 486 -22.95 -14.47 20.54
N ASN A 487 -21.86 -14.55 21.30
CA ASN A 487 -21.85 -15.11 22.65
C ASN A 487 -22.76 -14.35 23.63
N ARG A 488 -22.88 -13.03 23.50
CA ARG A 488 -23.84 -12.23 24.28
C ARG A 488 -25.27 -12.57 23.90
N ALA A 489 -25.59 -12.67 22.61
CA ALA A 489 -26.92 -13.04 22.12
C ALA A 489 -27.32 -14.45 22.58
N ILE A 490 -26.41 -15.43 22.48
CA ILE A 490 -26.63 -16.78 22.99
C ILE A 490 -26.95 -16.75 24.50
N ARG A 491 -26.24 -15.96 25.30
CA ARG A 491 -26.53 -15.84 26.75
C ARG A 491 -27.85 -15.15 27.05
N MET A 492 -28.29 -14.23 26.20
CA MET A 492 -29.59 -13.55 26.32
C MET A 492 -30.75 -14.51 26.00
N ASN A 493 -30.57 -15.36 24.98
CA ASN A 493 -31.56 -16.36 24.57
C ASN A 493 -31.57 -17.60 25.47
N PHE A 494 -30.40 -18.05 25.93
CA PHE A 494 -30.22 -19.29 26.68
C PHE A 494 -29.41 -19.03 27.97
N PRO A 495 -30.03 -18.51 29.05
CA PRO A 495 -29.30 -18.17 30.28
C PRO A 495 -28.53 -19.34 30.89
N ARG A 496 -29.03 -20.58 30.72
CA ARG A 496 -28.39 -21.83 31.17
C ARG A 496 -26.96 -22.01 30.65
N VAL A 497 -26.64 -21.46 29.49
CA VAL A 497 -25.32 -21.52 28.85
C VAL A 497 -24.24 -20.91 29.75
N LYS A 498 -24.58 -19.85 30.49
CA LYS A 498 -23.64 -19.15 31.38
C LYS A 498 -23.21 -20.05 32.54
N GLU A 499 -24.17 -20.75 33.16
CA GLU A 499 -23.92 -21.67 34.28
C GLU A 499 -23.19 -22.93 33.81
N GLN A 500 -23.55 -23.43 32.63
CA GLN A 500 -22.93 -24.60 32.01
C GLN A 500 -21.54 -24.32 31.41
N GLY A 501 -21.11 -23.06 31.37
CA GLY A 501 -19.82 -22.65 30.80
C GLY A 501 -19.70 -22.82 29.29
N ILE A 502 -20.82 -22.95 28.57
CA ILE A 502 -20.84 -23.12 27.11
C ILE A 502 -20.52 -21.78 26.44
N LYS A 503 -19.68 -21.80 25.42
CA LYS A 503 -19.32 -20.65 24.59
C LYS A 503 -19.27 -21.06 23.12
N LEU A 504 -19.55 -20.12 22.23
CA LEU A 504 -19.28 -20.26 20.80
C LEU A 504 -17.87 -19.76 20.51
N GLY A 505 -17.12 -20.56 19.77
CA GLY A 505 -15.78 -20.23 19.25
C GLY A 505 -15.66 -20.62 17.79
N LEU A 506 -14.46 -20.45 17.24
CA LEU A 506 -14.10 -20.84 15.88
C LEU A 506 -13.16 -22.04 15.94
N GLN A 507 -13.49 -23.09 15.18
CA GLN A 507 -12.71 -24.32 15.20
C GLN A 507 -11.48 -24.16 14.32
N ILE A 508 -10.31 -24.08 14.97
CA ILE A 508 -9.01 -24.08 14.29
C ILE A 508 -8.43 -25.48 14.41
N ASP A 509 -8.34 -26.19 13.30
CA ASP A 509 -7.73 -27.50 13.26
C ASP A 509 -6.21 -27.36 13.19
N VAL A 510 -5.56 -27.78 14.27
CA VAL A 510 -4.11 -27.95 14.30
C VAL A 510 -3.80 -29.33 13.73
N PRO A 511 -3.05 -29.43 12.61
CA PRO A 511 -2.63 -30.73 12.11
C PRO A 511 -1.79 -31.45 13.19
N ALA A 512 -1.85 -32.77 13.28
CA ALA A 512 -0.96 -33.52 14.15
C ALA A 512 0.44 -33.63 13.50
N LYS A 513 1.51 -33.68 14.30
CA LYS A 513 2.84 -34.01 13.75
C LYS A 513 2.79 -35.42 13.17
N GLN A 514 3.40 -35.65 12.00
CA GLN A 514 3.47 -36.98 11.39
C GLN A 514 4.15 -38.05 12.27
N GLN A 515 4.98 -37.62 13.22
CA GLN A 515 5.62 -38.46 14.23
C GLN A 515 4.67 -38.89 15.37
N GLU A 516 3.58 -38.14 15.58
CA GLU A 516 2.57 -38.36 16.62
C GLU A 516 1.30 -39.03 16.06
N THR A 517 1.13 -39.06 14.74
CA THR A 517 0.08 -39.83 14.07
C THR A 517 0.47 -41.30 13.96
N THR A 518 -0.43 -42.20 14.37
CA THR A 518 -0.24 -43.64 14.14
C THR A 518 -0.11 -43.92 12.63
N PRO A 519 0.57 -45.01 12.19
CA PRO A 519 0.70 -45.33 10.77
C PRO A 519 -0.64 -45.40 10.02
N ALA A 520 -1.75 -45.75 10.71
CA ALA A 520 -3.09 -45.79 10.14
C ALA A 520 -3.67 -44.40 9.85
N ASP A 521 -3.37 -43.40 10.69
CA ASP A 521 -3.93 -42.04 10.60
C ASP A 521 -3.11 -41.09 9.70
N ARG A 522 -2.10 -41.61 9.00
CA ARG A 522 -1.25 -40.79 8.12
C ARG A 522 -2.02 -40.35 6.88
N PRO A 523 -1.88 -39.10 6.41
CA PRO A 523 -2.58 -38.60 5.23
C PRO A 523 -2.40 -39.46 3.98
N ALA A 524 -1.25 -40.13 3.82
CA ALA A 524 -0.98 -41.03 2.69
C ALA A 524 -1.90 -42.26 2.63
N ASN A 525 -2.49 -42.68 3.76
CA ASN A 525 -3.40 -43.83 3.85
C ASN A 525 -4.88 -43.43 3.76
N ASN A 526 -5.21 -42.13 3.84
CA ASN A 526 -6.58 -41.60 3.78
C ASN A 526 -6.98 -41.10 2.37
N ILE A 527 -6.15 -41.29 1.34
CA ILE A 527 -6.47 -40.90 -0.05
C ILE A 527 -7.34 -41.96 -0.76
N ASN A 528 -7.52 -43.14 -0.16
CA ASN A 528 -8.21 -44.28 -0.78
C ASN A 528 -9.56 -44.65 -0.14
N ASN A 529 -10.21 -43.75 0.61
CA ASN A 529 -11.57 -43.96 1.13
C ASN A 529 -12.54 -42.87 0.70
#